data_AF-A0A6G8CGM5-F1
#
_entry.id   AF-A0A6G8CGM5-F1
#
_cell.length_a   1.000
_cell.length_b   1.000
_cell.length_c   1.000
_cell.angle_alpha   90.00
_cell.angle_beta   90.00
_cell.angle_gamma   90.00
#
_symmetry.space_group_name_H-M   'P 1'
#
loop_
_entity.id
_entity.type
_entity.pdbx_description
1 polymer ?
#
loop_
_entity_poly.entity_id
_entity_poly.type
_entity_poly.pdbx_seq_one_letter_code
_entity_poly.pdbx_strand_id
1 'polypeptide(L)'
;MSHEVANITLAEATRHAPYIEYARCLNAEDRPFNHIGDWPEQGQFYPVRVVDSHLEGIPLVHVLGFQAEAPYFNAFAPHRFELLYTVWLN
;
A
#
# COMPACT_ATOMS: atom_id res chain seq x y z
N MET A 1 13.84 -10.48 -1.27
CA MET A 1 13.84 -9.00 -1.19
C MET A 1 12.80 -8.64 -0.14
N SER A 2 13.12 -7.81 0.86
CA SER A 2 12.07 -7.40 1.80
C SER A 2 11.12 -6.46 1.06
N HIS A 3 9.82 -6.74 1.17
CA HIS A 3 8.80 -5.96 0.49
C HIS A 3 8.64 -4.54 1.07
N GLU A 4 9.18 -4.30 2.27
CA GLU A 4 9.24 -2.99 2.94
C GLU A 4 10.02 -1.91 2.18
N VAL A 5 10.99 -2.28 1.35
CA VAL A 5 11.93 -1.32 0.71
C VAL A 5 11.79 -1.28 -0.79
N ALA A 6 10.63 -1.63 -1.33
CA ALA A 6 10.34 -1.59 -2.76
C ALA A 6 8.85 -1.38 -3.04
N ASN A 7 8.52 -0.97 -4.26
CA ASN A 7 7.13 -1.03 -4.74
C ASN A 7 6.67 -2.48 -4.81
N ILE A 8 5.44 -2.75 -4.40
CA ILE A 8 4.77 -4.04 -4.63
C ILE A 8 3.76 -3.88 -5.76
N THR A 9 3.92 -4.66 -6.82
CA THR A 9 2.96 -4.72 -7.93
C THR A 9 1.80 -5.66 -7.62
N LEU A 10 0.67 -5.48 -8.32
CA LEU A 10 -0.46 -6.39 -8.25
C LEU A 10 -0.07 -7.85 -8.60
N ALA A 11 0.79 -8.03 -9.60
CA ALA A 11 1.26 -9.35 -10.03
C ALA A 11 2.10 -10.04 -8.95
N GLU A 12 2.95 -9.30 -8.24
CA GLU A 12 3.71 -9.84 -7.11
C GLU A 12 2.80 -10.18 -5.94
N ALA A 13 1.91 -9.25 -5.57
CA ALA A 13 0.98 -9.45 -4.47
C ALA A 13 0.09 -10.68 -4.66
N THR A 14 -0.34 -10.98 -5.89
CA THR A 14 -1.22 -12.12 -6.20
C THR A 14 -0.46 -13.43 -6.42
N ARG A 15 0.86 -13.39 -6.66
CA ARG A 15 1.71 -14.59 -6.71
C ARG A 15 1.89 -15.23 -5.33
N HIS A 16 1.87 -14.44 -4.27
CA HIS A 16 2.17 -14.89 -2.90
C HIS A 16 0.93 -15.12 -2.05
N ALA A 17 -0.23 -14.61 -2.46
CA ALA A 17 -1.50 -14.79 -1.76
C ALA A 17 -2.67 -14.81 -2.75
N PRO A 18 -3.61 -15.78 -2.67
CA PRO A 18 -4.72 -15.93 -3.62
C PRO A 18 -5.90 -14.99 -3.30
N TYR A 19 -5.60 -13.77 -2.86
CA TYR A 19 -6.61 -12.75 -2.55
C TYR A 19 -6.07 -11.34 -2.78
N ILE A 20 -6.98 -10.40 -3.01
CA ILE A 20 -6.73 -8.95 -3.06
C ILE A 20 -7.52 -8.30 -1.94
N GLU A 21 -6.87 -7.43 -1.17
CA GLU A 21 -7.55 -6.57 -0.23
C GLU A 21 -7.88 -5.24 -0.90
N TYR A 22 -8.98 -4.63 -0.48
CA TYR A 22 -9.30 -3.28 -0.88
C TYR A 22 -9.42 -2.39 0.34
N ALA A 23 -8.84 -1.20 0.23
CA ALA A 23 -8.90 -0.18 1.25
C ALA A 23 -9.40 1.15 0.69
N ARG A 24 -10.07 1.92 1.54
CA ARG A 24 -10.43 3.30 1.28
C ARG A 24 -9.42 4.24 1.94
N CYS A 25 -8.94 5.24 1.22
CA CYS A 25 -8.12 6.29 1.82
C CYS A 25 -8.99 7.20 2.70
N LEU A 26 -8.67 7.28 3.98
CA LEU A 26 -9.32 8.16 4.95
C LEU A 26 -8.62 9.50 5.08
N ASN A 27 -7.29 9.53 4.89
CA ASN A 27 -6.46 10.71 5.07
C ASN A 27 -5.32 10.77 4.03
N ALA A 28 -5.43 11.74 3.12
CA ALA A 28 -4.44 12.04 2.08
C ALA A 28 -3.55 13.26 2.40
N GLU A 29 -3.67 13.84 3.60
CA GLU A 29 -2.92 15.01 4.02
C GLU A 29 -1.44 14.67 4.32
N ASP A 30 -0.63 15.70 4.54
CA ASP A 30 0.78 15.56 4.95
C ASP A 30 1.62 14.70 3.99
N ARG A 31 1.43 14.91 2.68
CA ARG A 31 2.34 14.36 1.66
C ARG A 31 3.77 14.85 1.95
N PRO A 32 4.75 13.96 2.20
CA PRO A 32 6.12 14.37 2.45
C PRO A 32 6.66 15.19 1.28
N PHE A 33 7.40 16.27 1.58
CA PHE A 33 7.95 17.16 0.55
C PHE A 33 8.88 16.43 -0.44
N ASN A 34 9.59 15.41 0.03
CA ASN A 34 10.48 14.55 -0.75
C ASN A 34 9.79 13.31 -1.32
N HIS A 35 8.45 13.21 -1.28
CA HIS A 35 7.71 12.10 -1.90
C HIS A 35 7.56 12.28 -3.40
N ILE A 36 8.18 11.40 -4.18
CA ILE A 36 8.14 11.40 -5.65
C ILE A 36 7.34 10.19 -6.12
N GLY A 37 6.27 10.44 -6.88
CA GLY A 37 5.38 9.43 -7.43
C GLY A 37 3.92 9.61 -7.03
N ASP A 38 3.18 8.51 -7.14
CA ASP A 38 1.74 8.46 -6.87
C ASP A 38 1.43 8.70 -5.39
N TRP A 39 0.29 9.31 -5.13
CA TRP A 39 -0.20 9.62 -3.78
C TRP A 39 -1.70 9.35 -3.72
N PRO A 40 -2.22 8.77 -2.63
CA PRO A 40 -3.63 8.43 -2.54
C PRO A 40 -4.50 9.68 -2.43
N GLU A 41 -5.73 9.58 -2.91
CA GLU A 41 -6.74 10.62 -2.79
C GLU A 41 -7.78 10.20 -1.75
N GLN A 42 -8.19 11.14 -0.89
CA GLN A 42 -9.16 10.87 0.17
C GLN A 42 -10.51 10.41 -0.41
N GLY A 43 -11.07 9.35 0.15
CA GLY A 43 -12.33 8.74 -0.27
C GLY A 43 -12.20 7.72 -1.41
N GLN A 44 -11.06 7.68 -2.13
CA GLN A 44 -10.83 6.71 -3.19
C GLN A 44 -10.57 5.31 -2.66
N PHE A 45 -10.85 4.33 -3.51
CA PHE A 45 -10.74 2.91 -3.25
C PHE A 45 -9.60 2.29 -4.02
N TYR A 46 -8.73 1.55 -3.34
CA TYR A 46 -7.53 0.99 -3.93
C TYR A 46 -7.37 -0.50 -3.62
N PRO A 47 -6.89 -1.31 -4.58
CA PRO A 47 -6.36 -2.62 -4.25
C PRO A 47 -5.07 -2.43 -3.44
N VAL A 48 -4.94 -3.16 -2.33
CA VAL A 48 -3.83 -3.03 -1.40
C VAL A 48 -3.26 -4.38 -0.99
N ARG A 49 -2.04 -4.33 -0.44
CA ARG A 49 -1.43 -5.41 0.34
C ARG A 49 -0.93 -4.84 1.66
N VAL A 50 -1.30 -5.48 2.76
CA VAL A 50 -0.69 -5.17 4.06
C VAL A 50 0.56 -6.04 4.23
N VAL A 51 1.67 -5.41 4.60
CA VAL A 51 2.94 -6.07 4.89
C VAL A 51 3.45 -5.56 6.23
N ASP A 52 3.84 -6.47 7.12
CA ASP A 52 4.45 -6.09 8.40
C ASP A 52 5.81 -5.45 8.17
N SER A 53 6.03 -4.24 8.70
CA SER A 53 7.34 -3.59 8.64
C SER A 53 8.22 -4.04 9.81
N HIS A 54 9.31 -4.72 9.50
CA HIS A 54 10.42 -5.03 10.41
C HIS A 54 11.19 -3.78 10.81
N LEU A 55 11.30 -2.77 9.94
CA LEU A 55 12.00 -1.52 10.25
C LEU A 55 11.19 -0.62 11.19
N GLU A 56 9.90 -0.43 10.89
CA GLU A 56 9.04 0.52 11.62
C GLU A 56 8.23 -0.12 12.75
N GLY A 57 8.18 -1.45 12.81
CA GLY A 57 7.42 -2.20 13.82
C GLY A 57 5.90 -2.05 13.69
N ILE A 58 5.42 -1.53 12.55
CA ILE A 58 4.01 -1.32 12.24
C ILE A 58 3.66 -1.91 10.86
N PRO A 59 2.41 -2.32 10.61
CA PRO A 59 2.01 -2.78 9.29
C PRO A 59 1.99 -1.61 8.30
N LEU A 60 2.50 -1.83 7.09
CA LEU A 60 2.44 -0.90 5.97
C LEU A 60 1.39 -1.33 4.95
N VAL A 61 0.71 -0.35 4.37
CA VAL A 61 -0.29 -0.56 3.32
C VAL A 61 0.33 -0.21 1.98
N HIS A 62 0.55 -1.22 1.14
CA HIS A 62 1.02 -1.02 -0.23
C HIS A 62 -0.15 -0.88 -1.20
N VAL A 63 -0.20 0.21 -1.97
CA VAL A 63 -1.22 0.40 -3.00
C VAL A 63 -0.80 -0.27 -4.30
N LEU A 64 -1.49 -1.35 -4.67
CA LEU A 64 -1.16 -2.27 -5.77
C LEU A 64 -1.53 -1.70 -7.14
N GLY A 65 -0.80 -0.67 -7.55
CA GLY A 65 -1.04 0.10 -8.77
C GLY A 65 -0.33 1.44 -8.75
N PHE A 66 0.17 1.84 -7.57
CA PHE A 66 1.01 3.02 -7.43
C PHE A 66 2.47 2.69 -7.62
N GLN A 67 3.19 3.70 -8.09
CA GLN A 67 4.64 3.72 -8.19
C GLN A 67 5.18 5.00 -7.58
N ALA A 68 6.17 4.83 -6.69
CA ALA A 68 6.92 5.94 -6.11
C ALA A 68 8.38 5.55 -5.90
N GLU A 69 9.21 6.56 -5.67
CA GLU A 69 10.64 6.38 -5.47
C GLU A 69 11.00 6.24 -3.99
N ALA A 70 12.23 5.83 -3.73
CA ALA A 70 12.79 5.84 -2.39
C ALA A 70 12.75 7.27 -1.81
N PRO A 71 12.56 7.43 -0.49
CA PRO A 71 12.54 6.37 0.52
C PRO A 71 11.16 5.77 0.80
N TYR A 72 10.08 6.30 0.23
CA TYR A 72 8.71 5.96 0.66
C TYR A 72 7.99 4.91 -0.20
N PHE A 73 8.41 4.72 -1.46
CA PHE A 73 7.78 3.76 -2.40
C PHE A 73 6.23 3.82 -2.35
N ASN A 74 5.54 2.76 -2.79
CA ASN A 74 4.08 2.69 -2.73
C ASN A 74 3.52 2.22 -1.38
N ALA A 75 4.29 2.38 -0.29
CA ALA A 75 3.96 1.95 1.06
C ALA A 75 3.51 3.13 1.91
N PHE A 76 2.41 2.95 2.64
CA PHE A 76 1.81 4.02 3.44
C PHE A 76 1.46 3.55 4.84
N ALA A 77 1.45 4.50 5.77
CA ALA A 77 1.06 4.24 7.15
C ALA A 77 -0.41 3.76 7.24
N PRO A 78 -0.71 2.82 8.14
CA PRO A 78 -1.99 2.10 8.15
C PRO A 78 -3.17 3.00 8.54
N HIS A 79 -2.94 4.00 9.40
CA HIS A 79 -3.97 4.94 9.84
C HIS A 79 -4.56 5.81 8.70
N ARG A 80 -3.92 5.85 7.53
CA ARG A 80 -4.42 6.56 6.35
C ARG A 80 -5.52 5.79 5.62
N PHE A 81 -5.71 4.52 5.95
CA PHE A 81 -6.57 3.61 5.21
C PHE A 81 -7.53 2.85 6.13
N GLU A 82 -8.70 2.54 5.59
CA GLU A 82 -9.65 1.60 6.15
C GLU A 82 -9.72 0.37 5.25
N LEU A 83 -9.38 -0.81 5.77
CA LEU A 83 -9.56 -2.08 5.05
C LEU A 83 -11.05 -2.43 5.02
N LEU A 84 -11.57 -2.73 3.83
CA LEU A 84 -13.01 -2.90 3.64
C LEU A 84 -13.38 -4.27 3.08
N TYR A 85 -12.60 -4.79 2.13
CA TYR A 85 -12.91 -6.07 1.49
C TYR A 85 -11.68 -6.92 1.29
N THR A 86 -11.89 -8.24 1.36
CA THR A 86 -10.94 -9.25 0.88
C THR A 86 -11.63 -10.04 -0.22
N VAL A 87 -11.09 -9.98 -1.43
CA VAL A 87 -11.59 -10.70 -2.61
C VAL A 87 -10.66 -11.87 -2.88
N TRP A 88 -11.19 -13.09 -2.82
CA TRP A 88 -10.46 -14.31 -3.17
C TRP A 88 -10.50 -14.52 -4.69
N LEU A 89 -9.36 -14.88 -5.28
CA LEU A 89 -9.18 -14.93 -6.75
C LEU A 89 -9.50 -16.30 -7.37
N ASN A 90 -10.20 -17.16 -6.64
CA ASN A 90 -10.50 -18.54 -7.00
C ASN A 90 -12.00 -18.82 -6.88
#